data_AF-A0AAE0GK41-F1
#
_entry.id   AF-A0AAE0GK41-F1
#
_cell.length_a   1.000
_cell.length_b   1.000
_cell.length_c   1.000
_cell.angle_alpha   90.00
_cell.angle_beta   90.00
_cell.angle_gamma   90.00
#
_symmetry.space_group_name_H-M   'P 1'
#
loop_
_entity.id
_entity.type
_entity.pdbx_description
1 polymer ?
#
loop_
_entity_poly.entity_id
_entity_poly.type
_entity_poly.pdbx_seq_one_letter_code
_entity_poly.pdbx_strand_id
1 'polypeptide(L)'
;MMLVTGYRSTTFMLAVMAGCSIFAPAAAVSSFLAPLSTSPSTRLLLQVLGVCLLPTIASAFSLKDAAENSRLASNTYKRLNLGLLAAGLTVLLNKRTAEAIWLATKVDIPSGFFYATSVFTLMSILTMFCFTEAEEATLAQTPTVLFKGAMDFVLGLFTRTTAVGVIYSMLAVITLASAAFLLVSPIPSMQLFLSGPLDPAIVLDTFLIRCTGAAMFPFGAAMYCLQDAANRDRLKASTFRVLNLSLAGYGYFIAAVYSMAIAGGAGTIVLAVDAATSVLIGTFGLYCYLTFKKE
;
A
#
# COMPACT_ATOMS: atom_id res chain seq x y z
N MET A 1 13.08 -13.02 17.91
CA MET A 1 14.22 -12.33 17.25
C MET A 1 14.06 -12.26 15.72
N MET A 2 13.82 -13.38 15.03
CA MET A 2 13.71 -13.42 13.56
C MET A 2 12.65 -12.46 12.99
N LEU A 3 11.44 -12.42 13.56
CA LEU A 3 10.34 -11.54 13.13
C LEU A 3 10.69 -10.05 13.24
N VAL A 4 11.36 -9.64 14.33
CA VAL A 4 11.79 -8.25 14.54
C VAL A 4 12.75 -7.83 13.42
N THR A 5 13.77 -8.66 13.14
CA THR A 5 14.73 -8.41 12.06
C THR A 5 14.02 -8.35 10.71
N GLY A 6 13.10 -9.27 10.45
CA GLY A 6 12.29 -9.30 9.23
C GLY A 6 11.51 -8.02 9.00
N TYR A 7 10.69 -7.59 9.96
CA TYR A 7 9.92 -6.35 9.84
C TYR A 7 10.81 -5.10 9.76
N ARG A 8 11.95 -5.08 10.46
CA ARG A 8 12.92 -3.97 10.37
C ARG A 8 13.49 -3.84 8.96
N SER A 9 13.97 -4.94 8.38
CA SER A 9 14.50 -4.96 7.02
C SER A 9 13.45 -4.55 6.00
N THR A 10 12.25 -5.12 6.08
CA THR A 10 11.11 -4.74 5.23
C THR A 10 10.79 -3.26 5.33
N THR A 11 10.69 -2.70 6.55
CA THR A 11 10.39 -1.28 6.76
C THR A 11 11.43 -0.39 6.11
N PHE A 12 12.72 -0.71 6.29
CA PHE A 12 13.83 0.04 5.70
C PHE A 12 13.80 -0.02 4.17
N MET A 13 13.65 -1.22 3.59
CA MET A 13 13.62 -1.40 2.14
C MET A 13 12.44 -0.66 1.50
N LEU A 14 11.25 -0.76 2.10
CA LEU A 14 10.08 -0.01 1.63
C LEU A 14 10.29 1.50 1.73
N ALA A 15 10.93 1.99 2.80
CA ALA A 15 11.22 3.41 2.96
C ALA A 15 12.21 3.94 1.91
N VAL A 16 13.26 3.18 1.59
CA VAL A 16 14.19 3.52 0.51
C VAL A 16 13.46 3.52 -0.84
N MET A 17 12.67 2.48 -1.13
CA MET A 17 11.90 2.41 -2.37
C MET A 17 10.90 3.56 -2.50
N ALA A 18 10.16 3.88 -1.44
CA ALA A 18 9.24 5.01 -1.42
C ALA A 18 9.98 6.33 -1.65
N GLY A 19 11.08 6.58 -0.93
CA GLY A 19 11.87 7.81 -1.07
C GLY A 19 12.42 7.98 -2.49
N CYS A 20 13.04 6.94 -3.06
CA CYS A 20 13.53 6.97 -4.44
C CYS A 20 12.40 7.21 -5.44
N SER A 21 11.25 6.56 -5.25
CA SER A 21 10.13 6.67 -6.21
C SER A 21 9.42 8.02 -6.13
N ILE A 22 9.30 8.62 -4.94
CA ILE A 22 8.68 9.95 -4.74
C ILE A 22 9.60 11.07 -5.27
N PHE A 23 10.86 11.08 -4.83
CA PHE A 23 11.75 12.23 -5.00
C PHE A 23 12.70 12.11 -6.20
N ALA A 24 13.01 10.88 -6.64
CA ALA A 24 13.93 10.64 -7.75
C ALA A 24 13.42 9.54 -8.71
N PRO A 25 12.17 9.64 -9.22
CA PRO A 25 11.56 8.57 -10.02
C PRO A 25 12.39 8.21 -11.25
N ALA A 26 13.04 9.19 -11.90
CA ALA A 26 13.91 8.93 -13.05
C ALA A 26 15.14 8.09 -12.67
N ALA A 27 15.77 8.38 -11.53
CA ALA A 27 16.90 7.61 -11.02
C ALA A 27 16.47 6.21 -10.56
N ALA A 28 15.26 6.09 -9.99
CA ALA A 28 14.67 4.79 -9.66
C ALA A 28 14.46 3.94 -10.93
N VAL A 29 13.89 4.50 -12.01
CA VAL A 29 13.76 3.79 -13.29
C VAL A 29 15.12 3.42 -13.85
N SER A 30 16.08 4.34 -13.91
CA SER A 30 17.39 4.02 -14.50
C SER A 30 18.13 2.93 -13.71
N SER A 31 17.93 2.86 -12.39
CA SER A 31 18.60 1.87 -11.53
C SER A 31 17.88 0.52 -11.52
N PHE A 32 16.56 0.49 -11.68
CA PHE A 32 15.75 -0.72 -11.53
C PHE A 32 15.13 -1.25 -12.83
N LEU A 33 15.12 -0.45 -13.90
CA LEU A 33 14.31 -0.67 -15.10
C LEU A 33 15.03 -0.28 -16.43
N ALA A 34 16.35 0.00 -16.42
CA ALA A 34 17.12 0.20 -17.65
C ALA A 34 16.97 -1.02 -18.59
N PRO A 35 16.65 -0.88 -19.89
CA PRO A 35 16.68 0.30 -20.77
C PRO A 35 15.32 0.97 -21.06
N LEU A 36 14.30 0.81 -20.21
CA LEU A 36 12.96 1.33 -20.50
C LEU A 36 12.93 2.87 -20.48
N SER A 37 12.40 3.48 -21.54
CA SER A 37 12.26 4.94 -21.64
C SER A 37 11.34 5.47 -20.54
N THR A 38 11.80 6.47 -19.79
CA THR A 38 11.01 7.15 -18.75
C THR A 38 10.01 8.10 -19.39
N SER A 39 8.84 7.60 -19.80
CA SER A 39 7.75 8.48 -20.19
C SER A 39 7.31 9.34 -18.98
N PRO A 40 6.66 10.50 -19.20
CA PRO A 40 6.04 11.25 -18.12
C PRO A 40 5.04 10.42 -17.29
N SER A 41 4.29 9.50 -17.93
CA SER A 41 3.33 8.62 -17.25
C SER A 41 4.03 7.65 -16.30
N THR A 42 5.09 6.98 -16.74
CA THR A 42 5.85 6.05 -15.90
C THR A 42 6.41 6.75 -14.66
N ARG A 43 6.92 7.98 -14.82
CA ARG A 43 7.42 8.78 -13.69
C ARG A 43 6.31 9.11 -12.69
N LEU A 44 5.14 9.54 -13.18
CA LEU A 44 3.97 9.81 -12.33
C LEU A 44 3.55 8.54 -11.57
N LEU A 45 3.41 7.41 -12.27
CA LEU A 45 3.00 6.15 -11.67
C LEU A 45 3.98 5.64 -10.60
N LEU A 46 5.28 5.84 -10.81
CA LEU A 46 6.28 5.54 -9.78
C LEU A 46 6.15 6.44 -8.56
N GLN A 47 5.93 7.74 -8.75
CA GLN A 47 5.69 8.65 -7.63
C GLN A 47 4.45 8.21 -6.85
N VAL A 48 3.34 7.93 -7.54
CA VAL A 48 2.10 7.43 -6.92
C VAL A 48 2.36 6.14 -6.14
N LEU A 49 3.04 5.17 -6.75
CA LEU A 49 3.43 3.93 -6.07
C LEU A 49 4.24 4.23 -4.80
N GLY A 50 5.25 5.10 -4.90
CA GLY A 50 6.07 5.51 -3.78
C GLY A 50 5.26 6.10 -2.64
N VAL A 51 4.27 6.94 -2.94
CA VAL A 51 3.37 7.49 -1.92
C VAL A 51 2.45 6.42 -1.32
N CYS A 52 1.92 5.51 -2.13
CA CYS A 52 1.12 4.37 -1.66
C CYS A 52 1.90 3.41 -0.74
N LEU A 53 3.24 3.44 -0.76
CA LEU A 53 4.07 2.68 0.17
C LEU A 53 4.11 3.31 1.58
N LEU A 54 3.76 4.58 1.80
CA LEU A 54 3.84 5.23 3.11
C LEU A 54 3.00 4.50 4.20
N PRO A 55 1.71 4.16 3.96
CA PRO A 55 0.93 3.38 4.92
C PRO A 55 1.47 1.95 5.11
N THR A 56 2.08 1.38 4.08
CA THR A 56 2.73 0.06 4.14
C THR A 56 3.96 0.10 5.05
N ILE A 57 4.79 1.14 4.93
CA ILE A 57 5.95 1.39 5.81
C ILE A 57 5.49 1.56 7.26
N ALA A 58 4.45 2.36 7.50
CA ALA A 58 3.89 2.57 8.83
C ALA A 58 3.32 1.29 9.45
N SER A 59 2.70 0.44 8.62
CA SER A 59 2.20 -0.88 9.04
C SER A 59 3.36 -1.82 9.40
N ALA A 60 4.39 -1.92 8.56
CA ALA A 60 5.57 -2.74 8.83
C ALA A 60 6.34 -2.25 10.08
N PHE A 61 6.46 -0.93 10.26
CA PHE A 61 7.06 -0.33 11.45
C PHE A 61 6.25 -0.67 12.72
N SER A 62 4.93 -0.59 12.63
CA SER A 62 4.03 -0.96 13.73
C SER A 62 4.12 -2.44 14.10
N LEU A 63 4.29 -3.31 13.10
CA LEU A 63 4.47 -4.75 13.30
C LEU A 63 5.83 -5.10 13.89
N LYS A 64 6.89 -4.37 13.52
CA LYS A 64 8.19 -4.45 14.20
C LYS A 64 8.03 -4.12 15.68
N ASP A 65 7.42 -2.99 16.02
CA ASP A 65 7.20 -2.58 17.42
C ASP A 65 6.33 -3.61 18.17
N ALA A 66 5.31 -4.16 17.52
CA ALA A 66 4.50 -5.24 18.08
C ALA A 66 5.32 -6.50 18.37
N ALA A 67 6.22 -6.88 17.47
CA ALA A 67 7.10 -8.04 17.61
C ALA A 67 8.11 -7.85 18.75
N GLU A 68 8.67 -6.64 18.90
CA GLU A 68 9.60 -6.30 19.99
C GLU A 68 8.92 -6.36 21.37
N ASN A 69 7.61 -6.11 21.42
CA ASN A 69 6.83 -6.07 22.65
C ASN A 69 5.90 -7.30 22.84
N SER A 70 6.07 -8.37 22.07
CA SER A 70 5.23 -9.59 22.14
C SER A 70 3.71 -9.33 21.99
N ARG A 71 3.32 -8.33 21.19
CA ARG A 71 1.90 -7.95 20.96
C ARG A 71 1.32 -8.47 19.65
N LEU A 72 2.10 -9.18 18.81
CA LEU A 72 1.68 -9.62 17.47
C LEU A 72 0.38 -10.44 17.45
N ALA A 73 0.05 -11.14 18.54
CA ALA A 73 -1.18 -11.91 18.65
C ALA A 73 -2.46 -11.06 18.67
N SER A 74 -2.36 -9.74 18.89
CA SER A 74 -3.56 -8.88 18.92
C SER A 74 -4.21 -8.74 17.54
N ASN A 75 -5.54 -8.61 17.52
CA ASN A 75 -6.33 -8.48 16.30
C ASN A 75 -5.87 -7.32 15.39
N THR A 76 -5.40 -6.21 15.97
CA THR A 76 -4.87 -5.07 15.22
C THR A 76 -3.69 -5.49 14.34
N TYR A 77 -2.71 -6.19 14.92
CA TYR A 77 -1.51 -6.58 14.18
C TYR A 77 -1.78 -7.74 13.22
N LYS A 78 -2.67 -8.67 13.56
CA LYS A 78 -3.16 -9.69 12.62
C LYS A 78 -3.76 -9.06 11.37
N ARG A 79 -4.60 -8.02 11.51
CA ARG A 79 -5.19 -7.28 10.37
C ARG A 79 -4.15 -6.55 9.53
N LEU A 80 -3.20 -5.85 10.16
CA LEU A 80 -2.11 -5.18 9.44
C LEU A 80 -1.27 -6.19 8.64
N ASN A 81 -0.93 -7.31 9.29
CA ASN A 81 -0.25 -8.42 8.64
C ASN A 81 -1.04 -8.95 7.44
N LEU A 82 -2.34 -9.21 7.59
CA LEU A 82 -3.19 -9.67 6.49
C LEU A 82 -3.15 -8.70 5.29
N GLY A 83 -3.13 -7.40 5.54
CA GLY A 83 -2.93 -6.39 4.48
C GLY A 83 -1.59 -6.51 3.77
N LEU A 84 -0.49 -6.71 4.52
CA LEU A 84 0.85 -6.94 3.95
C LEU A 84 0.93 -8.26 3.16
N LEU A 85 0.29 -9.32 3.65
CA LEU A 85 0.21 -10.59 2.93
C LEU A 85 -0.57 -10.45 1.64
N ALA A 86 -1.73 -9.77 1.66
CA ALA A 86 -2.53 -9.51 0.47
C ALA A 86 -1.69 -8.75 -0.57
N ALA A 87 -1.02 -7.66 -0.17
CA ALA A 87 -0.11 -6.93 -1.05
C ALA A 87 0.98 -7.83 -1.64
N GLY A 88 1.64 -8.61 -0.80
CA GLY A 88 2.73 -9.49 -1.20
C GLY A 88 2.30 -10.57 -2.19
N LEU A 89 1.19 -11.25 -1.90
CA LEU A 89 0.60 -12.25 -2.80
C LEU A 89 0.16 -11.63 -4.12
N THR A 90 -0.45 -10.45 -4.09
CA THR A 90 -0.86 -9.76 -5.32
C THR A 90 0.34 -9.38 -6.19
N VAL A 91 1.43 -8.87 -5.61
CA VAL A 91 2.66 -8.59 -6.36
C VAL A 91 3.28 -9.88 -6.92
N LEU A 92 3.26 -10.97 -6.14
CA LEU A 92 3.72 -12.28 -6.61
C LEU A 92 2.87 -12.82 -7.77
N LEU A 93 1.55 -12.67 -7.72
CA LEU A 93 0.67 -13.05 -8.84
C LEU A 93 0.91 -12.17 -10.08
N ASN A 94 1.28 -10.90 -9.88
CA ASN A 94 1.72 -10.02 -10.95
C ASN A 94 3.07 -10.43 -11.57
N LYS A 95 3.91 -11.22 -10.88
CA LYS A 95 5.15 -11.75 -11.46
C LYS A 95 4.90 -12.55 -12.73
N ARG A 96 3.82 -13.33 -12.78
CA ARG A 96 3.43 -14.05 -14.02
C ARG A 96 3.10 -13.10 -15.16
N THR A 97 2.52 -11.93 -14.83
CA THR A 97 2.27 -10.89 -15.84
C THR A 97 3.60 -10.32 -16.31
N ALA A 98 4.54 -10.04 -15.42
CA ALA A 98 5.88 -9.59 -15.77
C ALA A 98 6.68 -10.62 -16.59
N GLU A 99 6.58 -11.92 -16.28
CA GLU A 99 7.20 -13.00 -17.04
C GLU A 99 6.58 -13.12 -18.45
N ALA A 100 5.25 -13.06 -18.57
CA ALA A 100 4.58 -13.04 -19.87
C ALA A 100 4.97 -11.79 -20.70
N ILE A 101 5.14 -10.66 -20.02
CA ILE A 101 5.64 -9.41 -20.57
C ILE A 101 7.09 -9.55 -21.08
N TRP A 102 7.97 -10.17 -20.31
CA TRP A 102 9.36 -10.40 -20.69
C TRP A 102 9.44 -11.31 -21.90
N LEU A 103 8.68 -12.40 -21.91
CA LEU A 103 8.59 -13.32 -23.03
C LEU A 103 8.13 -12.60 -24.31
N ALA A 104 7.22 -11.63 -24.19
CA ALA A 104 6.69 -10.87 -25.32
C ALA A 104 7.66 -9.78 -25.83
N THR A 105 8.36 -9.09 -24.93
CA THR A 105 9.17 -7.91 -25.27
C THR A 105 10.66 -8.20 -25.46
N LYS A 106 11.15 -9.33 -24.95
CA LYS A 106 12.59 -9.68 -24.88
C LYS A 106 13.47 -8.61 -24.22
N VAL A 107 12.87 -7.69 -23.45
CA VAL A 107 13.60 -6.71 -22.66
C VAL A 107 13.98 -7.40 -21.36
N ASP A 108 15.27 -7.56 -21.08
CA ASP A 108 15.74 -8.12 -19.81
C ASP A 108 15.05 -7.42 -18.65
N ILE A 109 14.28 -8.18 -17.85
CA ILE A 109 13.70 -7.65 -16.62
C ILE A 109 14.87 -7.33 -15.70
N PRO A 110 15.10 -6.06 -15.33
CA PRO A 110 16.32 -5.75 -14.61
C PRO A 110 16.24 -6.26 -13.17
N SER A 111 17.40 -6.51 -12.57
CA SER A 111 17.56 -7.04 -11.21
C SER A 111 16.75 -6.28 -10.14
N GLY A 112 16.45 -5.00 -10.38
CA GLY A 112 15.58 -4.18 -9.53
C GLY A 112 14.14 -4.70 -9.37
N PHE A 113 13.59 -5.33 -10.40
CA PHE A 113 12.28 -5.98 -10.34
C PHE A 113 12.27 -7.17 -9.37
N PHE A 114 13.34 -7.97 -9.42
CA PHE A 114 13.55 -9.08 -8.48
C PHE A 114 13.72 -8.57 -7.05
N TYR A 115 14.30 -7.39 -6.87
CA TYR A 115 14.41 -6.75 -5.57
C TYR A 115 13.02 -6.39 -5.00
N ALA A 116 12.19 -5.66 -5.74
CA ALA A 116 10.84 -5.31 -5.28
C ALA A 116 10.00 -6.55 -4.94
N THR A 117 9.98 -7.54 -5.85
CA THR A 117 9.27 -8.80 -5.62
C THR A 117 9.84 -9.59 -4.42
N SER A 118 11.15 -9.55 -4.17
CA SER A 118 11.76 -10.21 -3.00
C SER A 118 11.31 -9.59 -1.68
N VAL A 119 11.15 -8.26 -1.61
CA VAL A 119 10.62 -7.58 -0.42
C VAL A 119 9.19 -8.03 -0.14
N PHE A 120 8.33 -8.04 -1.16
CA PHE A 120 6.94 -8.51 -1.04
C PHE A 120 6.83 -10.01 -0.73
N THR A 121 7.77 -10.82 -1.23
CA THR A 121 7.87 -12.25 -0.91
C THR A 121 8.24 -12.44 0.55
N LEU A 122 9.27 -11.72 1.03
CA LEU A 122 9.69 -11.73 2.43
C LEU A 122 8.53 -11.30 3.34
N MET A 123 7.78 -10.27 2.97
CA MET A 123 6.57 -9.84 3.68
C MET A 123 5.52 -10.94 3.79
N SER A 124 5.27 -11.64 2.69
CA SER A 124 4.30 -12.75 2.65
C SER A 124 4.73 -13.90 3.54
N ILE A 125 6.02 -14.26 3.49
CA ILE A 125 6.60 -15.32 4.30
C ILE A 125 6.53 -14.97 5.79
N LEU A 126 7.04 -13.80 6.19
CA LEU A 126 7.02 -13.34 7.58
C LEU A 126 5.60 -13.30 8.13
N THR A 127 4.64 -12.85 7.31
CA THR A 127 3.25 -12.80 7.71
C THR A 127 2.66 -14.19 7.91
N MET A 128 2.91 -15.12 6.98
CA MET A 128 2.44 -16.50 7.14
C MET A 128 2.98 -17.13 8.43
N PHE A 129 4.27 -16.97 8.72
CA PHE A 129 4.86 -17.46 9.98
C PHE A 129 4.17 -16.87 11.22
N CYS A 130 3.94 -15.55 11.23
CA CYS A 130 3.23 -14.90 12.32
C CYS A 130 1.81 -15.46 12.54
N PHE A 131 1.08 -15.77 11.46
CA PHE A 131 -0.28 -16.31 11.57
C PHE A 131 -0.28 -17.76 12.06
N THR A 132 0.62 -18.60 11.55
CA THR A 132 0.72 -20.00 11.99
C THR A 132 1.13 -20.11 13.45
N GLU A 133 2.07 -19.28 13.92
CA GLU A 133 2.46 -19.26 15.33
C GLU A 133 1.36 -18.70 16.23
N ALA A 134 0.67 -17.63 15.82
CA ALA A 134 -0.29 -16.94 16.69
C ALA A 134 -1.66 -17.64 16.83
N GLU A 135 -2.01 -18.53 15.90
CA GLU A 135 -3.29 -19.26 15.91
C GLU A 135 -3.10 -20.76 16.22
N GLU A 136 -1.87 -21.19 16.51
CA GLU A 136 -1.49 -22.61 16.61
C GLU A 136 -1.99 -23.43 15.40
N ALA A 137 -2.16 -22.76 14.26
CA ALA A 137 -2.76 -23.32 13.07
C ALA A 137 -1.71 -24.13 12.30
N THR A 138 -2.09 -25.32 11.88
CA THR A 138 -1.26 -26.10 10.96
C THR A 138 -1.17 -25.40 9.60
N LEU A 139 -0.12 -25.70 8.82
CA LEU A 139 0.01 -25.21 7.43
C LEU A 139 -1.24 -25.55 6.59
N ALA A 140 -1.86 -26.70 6.82
CA ALA A 140 -3.09 -27.12 6.16
C ALA A 140 -4.31 -26.25 6.51
N GLN A 141 -4.36 -25.68 7.72
CA GLN A 141 -5.46 -24.83 8.19
C GLN A 141 -5.26 -23.34 7.82
N THR A 142 -4.05 -22.97 7.41
CA THR A 142 -3.68 -21.58 7.13
C THR A 142 -4.62 -20.90 6.12
N PRO A 143 -5.01 -21.53 4.98
CA PRO A 143 -5.94 -20.90 4.04
C PRO A 143 -7.30 -20.56 4.67
N THR A 144 -7.86 -21.45 5.47
CA THR A 144 -9.15 -21.27 6.14
C THR A 144 -9.10 -20.13 7.16
N VAL A 145 -8.02 -20.06 7.94
CA VAL A 145 -7.79 -18.99 8.93
C VAL A 145 -7.66 -17.63 8.23
N LEU A 146 -6.89 -17.56 7.15
CA LEU A 146 -6.72 -16.34 6.36
C LEU A 146 -8.03 -15.89 5.72
N PHE A 147 -8.80 -16.83 5.15
CA PHE A 147 -10.10 -16.53 4.56
C PHE A 147 -11.10 -16.01 5.61
N LYS A 148 -11.17 -16.66 6.77
CA LYS A 148 -12.00 -16.18 7.89
C LYS A 148 -11.58 -14.78 8.33
N GLY A 149 -10.28 -14.54 8.49
CA GLY A 149 -9.75 -13.22 8.85
C GLY A 149 -10.09 -12.14 7.83
N ALA A 150 -10.07 -12.48 6.53
CA ALA A 150 -10.50 -11.58 5.45
C ALA A 150 -12.01 -11.32 5.48
N MET A 151 -12.83 -12.32 5.79
CA MET A 151 -14.28 -12.14 5.93
C MET A 151 -14.62 -11.29 7.16
N ASP A 152 -14.01 -11.55 8.31
CA ASP A 152 -14.17 -10.75 9.52
C ASP A 152 -13.71 -9.30 9.31
N PHE A 153 -12.70 -9.10 8.46
CA PHE A 153 -12.26 -7.80 8.00
C PHE A 153 -13.38 -7.08 7.22
N VAL A 154 -13.93 -7.72 6.18
CA VAL A 154 -14.99 -7.13 5.34
C VAL A 154 -16.24 -6.83 6.15
N LEU A 155 -16.71 -7.79 6.96
CA LEU A 155 -17.92 -7.62 7.77
C LEU A 155 -17.74 -6.54 8.84
N GLY A 156 -16.57 -6.48 9.46
CA GLY A 156 -16.28 -5.48 10.49
C GLY A 156 -16.17 -4.05 9.96
N LEU A 157 -15.99 -3.84 8.65
CA LEU A 157 -16.12 -2.50 8.07
C LEU A 157 -17.53 -1.92 8.32
N PHE A 158 -18.56 -2.75 8.48
CA PHE A 158 -19.93 -2.28 8.63
C PHE A 158 -20.41 -2.17 10.09
N THR A 159 -19.61 -2.61 11.08
CA THR A 159 -19.94 -2.49 12.50
C THR A 159 -19.45 -1.13 13.04
N ARG A 160 -20.30 -0.10 12.95
CA ARG A 160 -19.90 1.30 13.19
C ARG A 160 -20.69 1.96 14.31
N THR A 161 -19.99 2.67 15.20
CA THR A 161 -20.61 3.40 16.33
C THR A 161 -20.18 4.87 16.44
N THR A 162 -19.01 5.26 15.93
CA THR A 162 -18.50 6.64 16.04
C THR A 162 -18.37 7.33 14.68
N ALA A 163 -18.52 8.67 14.64
CA ALA A 163 -18.37 9.45 13.40
C ALA A 163 -16.97 9.30 12.76
N VAL A 164 -15.91 9.34 13.58
CA VAL A 164 -14.53 9.12 13.13
C VAL A 164 -14.35 7.70 12.57
N GLY A 165 -14.93 6.69 13.24
CA GLY A 165 -14.94 5.31 12.75
C GLY A 165 -15.66 5.16 11.40
N VAL A 166 -16.77 5.88 11.18
CA VAL A 166 -17.49 5.91 9.91
C VAL A 166 -16.59 6.44 8.79
N ILE A 167 -15.88 7.54 9.01
CA ILE A 167 -14.96 8.14 8.02
C ILE A 167 -13.85 7.13 7.66
N TYR A 168 -13.14 6.57 8.64
CA TYR A 168 -12.11 5.57 8.37
C TYR A 168 -12.63 4.38 7.57
N SER A 169 -13.84 3.94 7.87
CA SER A 169 -14.42 2.80 7.20
C SER A 169 -14.82 3.11 5.75
N MET A 170 -15.38 4.30 5.50
CA MET A 170 -15.63 4.75 4.13
C MET A 170 -14.32 4.83 3.33
N LEU A 171 -13.28 5.41 3.93
CA LEU A 171 -11.96 5.47 3.30
C LEU A 171 -11.39 4.07 3.05
N ALA A 172 -11.55 3.13 3.98
CA ALA A 172 -11.08 1.75 3.82
C ALA A 172 -11.79 1.05 2.66
N VAL A 173 -13.12 1.17 2.58
CA VAL A 173 -13.92 0.59 1.49
C VAL A 173 -13.50 1.17 0.14
N ILE A 174 -13.40 2.50 0.04
CA ILE A 174 -12.98 3.18 -1.20
C ILE A 174 -11.58 2.73 -1.59
N THR A 175 -10.63 2.71 -0.64
CA THR A 175 -9.24 2.31 -0.88
C THR A 175 -9.14 0.87 -1.39
N LEU A 176 -9.90 -0.05 -0.80
CA LEU A 176 -9.88 -1.47 -1.22
C LEU A 176 -10.61 -1.69 -2.54
N ALA A 177 -11.69 -0.95 -2.81
CA ALA A 177 -12.35 -0.96 -4.11
C ALA A 177 -11.41 -0.43 -5.21
N SER A 178 -10.70 0.68 -4.95
CA SER A 178 -9.66 1.21 -5.83
C SER A 178 -8.52 0.20 -6.02
N ALA A 179 -8.06 -0.45 -4.95
CA ALA A 179 -7.04 -1.51 -5.02
C ALA A 179 -7.48 -2.62 -5.99
N ALA A 180 -8.68 -3.15 -5.81
CA ALA A 180 -9.24 -4.20 -6.68
C ALA A 180 -9.38 -3.72 -8.13
N PHE A 181 -9.84 -2.48 -8.34
CA PHE A 181 -10.01 -1.92 -9.68
C PHE A 181 -8.67 -1.74 -10.41
N LEU A 182 -7.63 -1.23 -9.74
CA LEU A 182 -6.28 -1.09 -10.30
C LEU A 182 -5.67 -2.45 -10.68
N LEU A 183 -6.04 -3.51 -9.96
CA LEU A 183 -5.55 -4.87 -10.22
C LEU A 183 -6.25 -5.53 -11.41
N VAL A 184 -7.58 -5.46 -11.45
CA VAL A 184 -8.41 -6.13 -12.46
C VAL A 184 -8.43 -5.35 -13.77
N SER A 185 -8.47 -4.02 -13.70
CA SER A 185 -8.66 -3.12 -14.83
C SER A 185 -7.58 -2.03 -14.89
N PRO A 186 -6.28 -2.39 -14.99
CA PRO A 186 -5.19 -1.42 -14.98
C PRO A 186 -5.23 -0.46 -16.18
N ILE A 187 -5.64 -0.93 -17.37
CA ILE A 187 -5.71 -0.11 -18.58
C ILE A 187 -6.82 0.95 -18.48
N PRO A 188 -8.09 0.61 -18.17
CA PRO A 188 -9.10 1.63 -17.89
C PRO A 188 -8.68 2.61 -16.79
N SER A 189 -7.99 2.12 -15.76
CA SER A 189 -7.47 2.99 -14.69
C SER A 189 -6.48 4.02 -15.23
N MET A 190 -5.52 3.62 -16.08
CA MET A 190 -4.59 4.56 -16.74
C MET A 190 -5.32 5.66 -17.49
N GLN A 191 -6.35 5.28 -18.25
CA GLN A 191 -7.09 6.21 -19.11
C GLN A 191 -7.88 7.25 -18.32
N LEU A 192 -8.24 6.96 -17.07
CA LEU A 192 -8.86 7.95 -16.17
C LEU A 192 -7.84 9.02 -15.73
N PHE A 193 -6.58 8.63 -15.54
CA PHE A 193 -5.54 9.50 -14.99
C PHE A 193 -4.70 10.22 -16.04
N LEU A 194 -4.49 9.61 -17.21
CA LEU A 194 -3.55 10.10 -18.21
C LEU A 194 -4.29 10.49 -19.49
N SER A 195 -4.14 11.75 -19.90
CA SER A 195 -4.56 12.20 -21.22
C SER A 195 -3.49 11.83 -22.26
N GLY A 196 -3.76 10.86 -23.12
CA GLY A 196 -2.88 10.53 -24.25
C GLY A 196 -3.05 9.10 -24.79
N PRO A 197 -2.53 8.81 -25.99
CA PRO A 197 -2.43 7.45 -26.48
C PRO A 197 -1.53 6.63 -25.55
N LEU A 198 -1.93 5.41 -25.27
CA LEU A 198 -1.15 4.49 -24.44
C LEU A 198 0.14 4.12 -25.19
N ASP A 199 1.29 4.49 -24.63
CA ASP A 199 2.64 4.22 -25.16
C ASP A 199 2.90 2.70 -25.22
N PRO A 200 3.68 2.14 -26.16
CA PRO A 200 4.21 0.77 -26.06
C PRO A 200 4.86 0.40 -24.68
N ALA A 201 5.23 1.39 -23.85
CA ALA A 201 5.50 1.22 -22.42
C ALA A 201 4.29 0.80 -21.54
N ILE A 202 3.09 0.56 -22.12
CA ILE A 202 1.85 0.03 -21.51
C ILE A 202 2.14 -1.05 -20.49
N VAL A 203 3.11 -1.88 -20.81
CA VAL A 203 3.56 -3.03 -20.05
C VAL A 203 4.07 -2.65 -18.65
N LEU A 204 5.01 -1.70 -18.61
CA LEU A 204 5.58 -1.22 -17.35
C LEU A 204 4.55 -0.42 -16.56
N ASP A 205 3.80 0.44 -17.24
CA ASP A 205 2.76 1.27 -16.61
C ASP A 205 1.64 0.39 -16.02
N THR A 206 1.24 -0.67 -16.72
CA THR A 206 0.29 -1.68 -16.23
C THR A 206 0.83 -2.37 -14.99
N PHE A 207 2.11 -2.79 -15.01
CA PHE A 207 2.73 -3.42 -13.85
C PHE A 207 2.76 -2.46 -12.65
N LEU A 208 3.20 -1.22 -12.86
CA LEU A 208 3.27 -0.20 -11.81
C LEU A 208 1.90 0.08 -11.21
N ILE A 209 0.84 0.16 -12.02
CA ILE A 209 -0.52 0.34 -11.53
C ILE A 209 -1.00 -0.82 -10.68
N ARG A 210 -0.69 -2.04 -11.11
CA ARG A 210 -1.05 -3.21 -10.30
C ARG A 210 -0.24 -3.26 -9.00
N CYS A 211 1.02 -2.84 -9.02
CA CYS A 211 1.80 -2.65 -7.79
C CYS A 211 1.21 -1.57 -6.89
N THR A 212 0.73 -0.47 -7.45
CA THR A 212 0.01 0.59 -6.71
C THR A 212 -1.25 0.00 -6.07
N GLY A 213 -2.07 -0.74 -6.83
CA GLY A 213 -3.24 -1.45 -6.29
C GLY A 213 -2.87 -2.42 -5.17
N ALA A 214 -1.79 -3.18 -5.33
CA ALA A 214 -1.31 -4.07 -4.27
C ALA A 214 -0.88 -3.31 -3.00
N ALA A 215 -0.18 -2.18 -3.14
CA ALA A 215 0.23 -1.31 -2.05
C ALA A 215 -0.94 -0.63 -1.32
N MET A 216 -2.15 -0.63 -1.90
CA MET A 216 -3.36 -0.13 -1.25
C MET A 216 -4.02 -1.14 -0.30
N PHE A 217 -3.69 -2.45 -0.35
CA PHE A 217 -4.23 -3.41 0.63
C PHE A 217 -3.78 -3.14 2.08
N PRO A 218 -2.48 -2.93 2.36
CA PRO A 218 -2.00 -2.55 3.69
C PRO A 218 -2.59 -1.21 4.13
N PHE A 219 -2.84 -0.32 3.17
CA PHE A 219 -3.48 0.96 3.45
C PHE A 219 -4.93 0.81 3.90
N GLY A 220 -5.74 0.02 3.17
CA GLY A 220 -7.09 -0.33 3.61
C GLY A 220 -7.09 -1.06 4.96
N ALA A 221 -6.11 -1.92 5.20
CA ALA A 221 -5.94 -2.59 6.48
C ALA A 221 -5.62 -1.63 7.64
N ALA A 222 -4.75 -0.64 7.40
CA ALA A 222 -4.45 0.41 8.35
C ALA A 222 -5.69 1.25 8.67
N MET A 223 -6.49 1.63 7.67
CA MET A 223 -7.75 2.36 7.88
C MET A 223 -8.77 1.56 8.69
N TYR A 224 -8.89 0.25 8.45
CA TYR A 224 -9.76 -0.59 9.27
C TYR A 224 -9.27 -0.70 10.72
N CYS A 225 -7.95 -0.75 10.94
CA CYS A 225 -7.38 -0.70 12.28
C CYS A 225 -7.67 0.64 12.97
N LEU A 226 -7.61 1.74 12.24
CA LEU A 226 -7.96 3.08 12.72
C LEU A 226 -9.45 3.21 13.03
N GLN A 227 -10.33 2.60 12.22
CA GLN A 227 -11.76 2.49 12.50
C GLN A 227 -12.01 1.77 13.84
N ASP A 228 -11.44 0.58 14.02
CA ASP A 228 -11.61 -0.20 15.25
C ASP A 228 -11.06 0.56 16.47
N ALA A 229 -9.93 1.25 16.31
CA ALA A 229 -9.37 2.10 17.35
C ALA A 229 -10.27 3.29 17.68
N ALA A 230 -10.86 3.94 16.69
CA ALA A 230 -11.79 5.05 16.88
C ALA A 230 -13.04 4.60 17.65
N ASN A 231 -13.62 3.45 17.28
CA ASN A 231 -14.81 2.91 17.93
C ASN A 231 -14.57 2.47 19.38
N ARG A 232 -13.31 2.24 19.78
CA ARG A 232 -12.92 1.80 21.13
C ARG A 232 -12.16 2.88 21.92
N ASP A 233 -12.11 4.12 21.42
CA ASP A 233 -11.33 5.22 22.01
C ASP A 233 -9.83 4.89 22.24
N ARG A 234 -9.23 4.15 21.30
CA ARG A 234 -7.81 3.73 21.37
C ARG A 234 -6.87 4.54 20.48
N LEU A 235 -7.37 5.55 19.76
CA LEU A 235 -6.59 6.34 18.80
C LEU A 235 -5.35 7.02 19.42
N LYS A 236 -5.33 7.22 20.73
CA LYS A 236 -4.20 7.79 21.48
C LYS A 236 -2.95 6.91 21.49
N ALA A 237 -3.06 5.60 21.19
CA ALA A 237 -1.91 4.70 21.20
C ALA A 237 -0.91 5.03 20.08
N SER A 238 0.38 4.83 20.35
CA SER A 238 1.49 5.17 19.43
C SER A 238 1.31 4.58 18.03
N THR A 239 0.89 3.31 17.94
CA THR A 239 0.59 2.62 16.69
C THR A 239 -0.40 3.40 15.81
N PHE A 240 -1.55 3.78 16.36
CA PHE A 240 -2.59 4.48 15.60
C PHE A 240 -2.18 5.91 15.26
N ARG A 241 -1.38 6.56 16.11
CA ARG A 241 -0.77 7.85 15.77
C ARG A 241 0.18 7.73 14.57
N VAL A 242 1.03 6.71 14.53
CA VAL A 242 1.92 6.46 13.38
C VAL A 242 1.11 6.19 12.11
N LEU A 243 0.05 5.39 12.19
CA LEU A 243 -0.84 5.14 11.05
C LEU A 243 -1.55 6.43 10.57
N ASN A 244 -2.03 7.28 11.47
CA ASN A 244 -2.62 8.57 11.12
C ASN A 244 -1.63 9.55 10.50
N LEU A 245 -0.39 9.57 10.99
CA LEU A 245 0.66 10.36 10.38
C LEU A 245 0.99 9.86 8.97
N SER A 246 0.96 8.54 8.75
CA SER A 246 1.15 7.97 7.41
C SER A 246 -0.01 8.31 6.45
N LEU A 247 -1.25 8.38 6.98
CA LEU A 247 -2.42 8.83 6.22
C LEU A 247 -2.29 10.31 5.83
N ALA A 248 -1.80 11.14 6.75
CA ALA A 248 -1.49 12.54 6.49
C ALA A 248 -0.44 12.68 5.38
N GLY A 249 0.68 11.96 5.52
CA GLY A 249 1.73 11.92 4.51
C GLY A 249 1.21 11.46 3.15
N TYR A 250 0.48 10.35 3.10
CA TYR A 250 -0.14 9.85 1.87
C TYR A 250 -0.99 10.92 1.18
N GLY A 251 -1.92 11.55 1.92
CA GLY A 251 -2.83 12.53 1.34
C GLY A 251 -2.11 13.75 0.76
N TYR A 252 -1.15 14.31 1.50
CA TYR A 252 -0.41 15.50 1.03
C TYR A 252 0.56 15.18 -0.11
N PHE A 253 1.27 14.04 -0.05
CA PHE A 253 2.18 13.67 -1.13
C PHE A 253 1.43 13.28 -2.41
N ILE A 254 0.31 12.55 -2.34
CA ILE A 254 -0.51 12.28 -3.54
C ILE A 254 -1.02 13.60 -4.12
N ALA A 255 -1.56 14.50 -3.30
CA ALA A 255 -2.05 15.78 -3.76
C ALA A 255 -0.95 16.61 -4.46
N ALA A 256 0.27 16.62 -3.91
CA ALA A 256 1.42 17.27 -4.51
C ALA A 256 1.81 16.64 -5.86
N VAL A 257 1.90 15.30 -5.92
CA VAL A 257 2.23 14.55 -7.14
C VAL A 257 1.20 14.83 -8.25
N TYR A 258 -0.09 14.76 -7.94
CA TYR A 258 -1.15 15.05 -8.91
C TYR A 258 -1.18 16.52 -9.32
N SER A 259 -0.95 17.44 -8.39
CA SER A 259 -0.88 18.88 -8.70
C SER A 259 0.30 19.21 -9.62
N MET A 260 1.46 18.57 -9.43
CA MET A 260 2.60 18.70 -10.34
C MET A 260 2.27 18.14 -11.74
N ALA A 261 1.58 16.99 -11.82
CA ALA A 261 1.14 16.43 -13.10
C ALA A 261 0.16 17.36 -13.83
N ILE A 262 -0.79 17.96 -13.10
CA ILE A 262 -1.75 18.94 -13.64
C ILE A 262 -1.01 20.19 -14.14
N ALA A 263 -0.12 20.75 -13.33
CA ALA A 263 0.68 21.91 -13.71
C ALA A 263 1.58 21.65 -14.94
N GLY A 264 2.04 20.40 -15.11
CA GLY A 264 2.79 19.95 -16.27
C GLY A 264 1.96 19.64 -17.52
N GLY A 265 0.64 19.87 -17.50
CA GLY A 265 -0.26 19.65 -18.63
C GLY A 265 -0.70 18.20 -18.85
N ALA A 266 -0.37 17.28 -17.94
CA ALA A 266 -0.79 15.87 -17.99
C ALA A 266 -2.10 15.61 -17.20
N GLY A 267 -2.71 16.67 -16.65
CA GLY A 267 -3.84 16.59 -15.74
C GLY A 267 -5.19 16.41 -16.42
N THR A 268 -5.96 15.41 -15.98
CA THR A 268 -7.41 15.31 -16.25
C THR A 268 -8.22 15.94 -15.11
N ILE A 269 -9.52 16.16 -15.33
CA ILE A 269 -10.43 16.57 -14.25
C ILE A 269 -10.47 15.53 -13.11
N VAL A 270 -10.29 14.25 -13.44
CA VAL A 270 -10.23 13.16 -12.47
C VAL A 270 -9.02 13.33 -11.55
N LEU A 271 -7.83 13.63 -12.11
CA LEU A 271 -6.63 13.92 -11.30
C LEU A 271 -6.83 15.11 -10.34
N ALA A 272 -7.55 16.15 -10.78
CA ALA A 272 -7.84 17.30 -9.92
C ALA A 272 -8.76 16.95 -8.75
N VAL A 273 -9.81 16.15 -9.01
CA VAL A 273 -10.72 15.64 -7.97
C VAL A 273 -9.97 14.74 -6.99
N ASP A 274 -9.09 13.87 -7.50
CA ASP A 274 -8.28 12.98 -6.67
C ASP A 274 -7.25 13.75 -5.83
N ALA A 275 -6.66 14.81 -6.37
CA ALA A 275 -5.77 15.70 -5.61
C ALA A 275 -6.51 16.37 -4.45
N ALA A 276 -7.69 16.95 -4.72
CA ALA A 276 -8.52 17.57 -3.70
C ALA A 276 -8.96 16.57 -2.62
N THR A 277 -9.41 15.38 -3.04
CA THR A 277 -9.79 14.30 -2.12
C THR A 277 -8.61 13.87 -1.25
N SER A 278 -7.41 13.82 -1.84
CA SER A 278 -6.18 13.47 -1.10
C SER A 278 -5.80 14.52 -0.06
N VAL A 279 -6.03 15.81 -0.33
CA VAL A 279 -5.87 16.87 0.69
C VAL A 279 -6.85 16.66 1.86
N LEU A 280 -8.10 16.30 1.58
CA LEU A 280 -9.08 16.02 2.64
C LEU A 280 -8.67 14.82 3.49
N ILE A 281 -8.21 13.74 2.85
CA ILE A 281 -7.68 12.54 3.53
C ILE A 281 -6.47 12.92 4.40
N GLY A 282 -5.53 13.69 3.83
CA GLY A 282 -4.32 14.11 4.51
C GLY A 282 -4.61 14.97 5.74
N THR A 283 -5.54 15.93 5.57
CA THR A 283 -6.00 16.81 6.64
C THR A 283 -6.73 16.06 7.74
N PHE A 284 -7.58 15.09 7.39
CA PHE A 284 -8.25 14.24 8.36
C PHE A 284 -7.27 13.37 9.17
N GLY A 285 -6.27 12.76 8.49
CA GLY A 285 -5.21 12.01 9.16
C GLY A 285 -4.39 12.88 10.12
N LEU A 286 -4.01 14.08 9.69
CA LEU A 286 -3.27 15.04 10.50
C LEU A 286 -4.10 15.52 11.71
N TYR A 287 -5.37 15.84 11.49
CA TYR A 287 -6.31 16.20 12.55
C TYR A 287 -6.38 15.10 13.62
N CYS A 288 -6.58 13.84 13.22
CA CYS A 288 -6.62 12.73 14.18
C CYS A 288 -5.27 12.54 14.90
N TYR A 289 -4.14 12.70 14.21
CA TYR A 289 -2.81 12.61 14.84
C TYR A 289 -2.58 13.68 15.91
N LEU A 290 -3.05 14.91 15.67
CA LEU A 290 -2.86 16.06 16.55
C LEU A 290 -3.85 16.06 17.73
N THR A 291 -5.08 15.61 17.50
CA THR A 291 -6.16 15.62 18.51
C THR A 291 -6.01 14.47 19.51
N PHE A 292 -5.69 13.25 19.06
CA PHE A 292 -5.58 12.08 19.93
C PHE A 292 -4.16 11.89 20.46
N LYS A 293 -3.66 12.86 21.25
CA LYS A 293 -2.37 12.74 21.92
C LYS A 293 -2.50 11.90 23.20
N LYS A 294 -1.41 11.21 23.55
CA LYS A 294 -1.26 10.57 24.86
C LYS A 294 -0.94 11.70 25.85
N GLU A 295 -1.81 11.86 26.85
CA GLU A 295 -1.53 12.67 28.04
C GLU A 295 -0.42 12.03 28.87
#